data_AF-A0A9N9R4A1-F1
#
_entry.id   AF-A0A9N9R4A1-F1
#
_cell.length_a   1.000
_cell.length_b   1.000
_cell.length_c   1.000
_cell.angle_alpha   90.00
_cell.angle_beta   90.00
_cell.angle_gamma   90.00
#
_symmetry.space_group_name_H-M   'P 1'
#
loop_
_entity.id
_entity.type
_entity.pdbx_description
1 polymer ?
#
loop_
_entity_poly.entity_id
_entity_poly.type
_entity_poly.pdbx_seq_one_letter_code
_entity_poly.pdbx_strand_id
1 'polypeptide(L)'
;MLVISFVMFTDWLEFPADDVTTLVLSNSESFHSLFATYTYCSQEVKNLPVNSRKCYLHDEKRLRHFGRYHNSDCDHLCTASNVEATCNCIPSYLPQVPAHRLCTLTALPCYIDVNKHMDIWVGSEQCDCLRDCESRVYSVDMMPGNLRARKYALSDI
;
A
#
# COMPACT_ATOMS: atom_id res chain seq x y z
N MET A 1 -14.34 23.93 10.65
CA MET A 1 -14.24 22.65 9.93
C MET A 1 -12.90 22.04 10.30
N LEU A 2 -12.89 20.89 10.96
CA LEU A 2 -11.65 20.18 11.32
C LEU A 2 -11.09 19.58 10.03
N VAL A 3 -9.91 20.04 9.60
CA VAL A 3 -9.20 19.44 8.46
C VAL A 3 -8.22 18.42 9.02
N ILE A 4 -8.26 17.21 8.49
CA ILE A 4 -7.41 16.09 8.90
C ILE A 4 -6.64 15.65 7.65
N SER A 5 -5.34 15.44 7.83
CA SER A 5 -4.45 14.91 6.80
C SER A 5 -4.03 13.50 7.17
N PHE A 6 -3.81 12.67 6.16
CA PHE A 6 -3.33 11.30 6.31
C PHE A 6 -1.87 11.27 5.83
N VAL A 7 -0.98 10.71 6.65
CA VAL A 7 0.45 10.56 6.33
C VAL A 7 0.83 9.10 6.43
N MET A 8 1.55 8.61 5.42
CA MET A 8 1.90 7.20 5.25
C MET A 8 3.38 7.06 4.92
N PHE A 9 4.00 5.98 5.39
CA PHE A 9 5.41 5.67 5.15
C PHE A 9 5.53 4.24 4.62
N THR A 10 6.01 4.09 3.40
CA THR A 10 6.11 2.80 2.68
C THR A 10 7.50 2.64 2.07
N ASP A 11 7.83 1.44 1.56
CA ASP A 11 9.02 1.27 0.74
C ASP A 11 8.92 2.12 -0.55
N TRP A 12 10.06 2.52 -1.10
CA TRP A 12 10.10 3.37 -2.30
C TRP A 12 9.64 2.65 -3.58
N LEU A 13 9.55 1.31 -3.56
CA LEU A 13 9.03 0.49 -4.67
C LEU A 13 7.58 0.05 -4.49
N GLU A 14 7.04 0.19 -3.28
CA GLU A 14 5.70 -0.25 -2.91
C GLU A 14 4.66 0.83 -3.23
N PHE A 15 3.51 0.44 -3.77
CA PHE A 15 2.40 1.38 -3.95
C PHE A 15 1.87 1.82 -2.57
N PRO A 16 1.73 3.13 -2.31
CA PRO A 16 1.25 3.61 -1.03
C PRO A 16 -0.25 3.31 -0.88
N ALA A 17 -0.56 2.13 -0.35
CA ALA A 17 -1.90 1.67 -0.02
C ALA A 17 -2.16 1.77 1.48
N ASP A 18 -3.45 1.87 1.84
CA ASP A 18 -3.98 2.38 3.12
C ASP A 18 -3.80 1.41 4.32
N ASP A 19 -2.66 0.74 4.41
CA ASP A 19 -2.41 -0.32 5.40
C ASP A 19 -1.92 0.26 6.75
N VAL A 20 -1.07 1.30 6.73
CA VAL A 20 -0.58 1.98 7.94
C VAL A 20 -0.58 3.49 7.72
N THR A 21 -1.63 4.14 8.25
CA THR A 21 -1.86 5.57 8.03
C THR A 21 -1.91 6.34 9.35
N THR A 22 -1.15 7.42 9.44
CA THR A 22 -1.13 8.32 10.60
C THR A 22 -2.03 9.54 10.36
N LEU A 23 -2.97 9.76 11.26
CA LEU A 23 -3.85 10.94 11.24
C LEU A 23 -3.13 12.16 11.80
N VAL A 24 -3.04 13.22 11.02
CA VAL A 24 -2.43 14.49 11.40
C VAL A 24 -3.47 15.60 11.40
N LEU A 25 -3.58 16.33 12.51
CA LEU A 25 -4.49 17.46 12.62
C LEU A 25 -3.94 18.69 11.89
N SER A 26 -4.84 19.43 11.24
CA SER A 26 -4.50 20.74 10.71
C SER A 26 -4.17 21.74 11.82
N ASN A 27 -3.26 22.67 11.52
CA ASN A 27 -2.84 23.74 12.44
C ASN A 27 -2.17 23.24 13.76
N SER A 28 -1.70 21.99 13.78
CA SER A 28 -0.74 21.46 14.75
C SER A 28 0.56 21.07 14.06
N GLU A 29 1.64 21.02 14.82
CA GLU A 29 2.88 20.35 14.40
C GLU A 29 2.75 18.86 14.68
N SER A 30 3.36 18.01 13.87
CA SER A 30 3.39 16.56 14.10
C SER A 30 4.82 16.06 14.00
N PHE A 31 5.30 15.45 15.07
CA PHE A 31 6.59 14.78 15.12
C PHE A 31 6.36 13.29 14.88
N HIS A 32 7.06 12.72 13.90
CA HIS A 32 6.94 11.31 13.52
C HIS A 32 8.27 10.62 13.80
N SER A 33 8.27 9.67 14.73
CA SER A 33 9.40 8.79 15.00
C SER A 33 9.23 7.52 14.20
N LEU A 34 10.15 7.26 13.27
CA LEU A 34 10.09 6.13 12.35
C LEU A 34 10.99 4.99 12.84
N PHE A 35 10.44 3.79 12.90
CA PHE A 35 11.16 2.55 13.21
C PHE A 35 11.06 1.60 12.02
N ALA A 36 12.19 1.41 11.33
CA ALA A 36 12.24 0.55 10.15
C ALA A 36 12.66 -0.87 10.53
N THR A 37 11.88 -1.86 10.10
CA THR A 37 12.21 -3.28 10.16
C THR A 37 12.53 -3.77 8.75
N TYR A 38 13.74 -4.30 8.56
CA TYR A 38 14.19 -4.85 7.29
C TYR A 38 14.26 -6.38 7.34
N THR A 39 13.48 -7.03 6.49
CA THR A 39 13.57 -8.47 6.25
C THR A 39 14.41 -8.71 5.01
N TYR A 40 15.36 -9.63 5.08
CA TYR A 40 16.22 -10.00 3.94
C TYR A 40 16.56 -11.48 3.96
N CYS A 41 17.02 -11.97 2.80
CA CYS A 41 17.46 -13.35 2.63
C CYS A 41 18.95 -13.40 2.25
N SER A 42 19.64 -14.49 2.61
CA SER A 42 21.02 -14.72 2.17
C SER A 42 21.09 -15.02 0.66
N GLN A 43 22.27 -14.87 0.05
CA GLN A 43 22.42 -15.07 -1.39
C GLN A 43 22.09 -16.50 -1.83
N GLU A 44 22.38 -17.48 -0.96
CA GLU A 44 22.05 -18.89 -1.20
C GLU A 44 20.54 -19.09 -1.34
N VAL A 45 19.75 -18.43 -0.48
CA VAL A 45 18.28 -18.46 -0.54
C VAL A 45 17.76 -17.73 -1.78
N LYS A 46 18.39 -16.62 -2.18
CA LYS A 46 18.06 -15.91 -3.43
C LYS A 46 18.31 -16.75 -4.68
N ASN A 47 19.25 -17.69 -4.63
CA ASN A 47 19.54 -18.58 -5.75
C ASN A 47 18.62 -19.82 -5.81
N LEU A 48 17.86 -20.11 -4.74
CA LEU A 48 16.87 -21.19 -4.76
C LEU A 48 15.70 -20.84 -5.69
N PRO A 49 15.09 -21.83 -6.36
CA PRO A 49 13.89 -21.56 -7.15
C PRO A 49 12.73 -21.08 -6.25
N VAL A 50 11.88 -20.21 -6.79
CA VAL A 50 10.70 -19.63 -6.10
C VAL A 50 9.89 -20.70 -5.36
N ASN A 51 9.64 -21.84 -6.01
CA ASN A 51 8.86 -22.94 -5.45
C ASN A 51 9.44 -23.51 -4.14
N SER A 52 10.76 -23.46 -3.96
CA SER A 52 11.45 -23.95 -2.76
C SER A 52 11.45 -22.93 -1.63
N ARG A 53 11.67 -21.64 -1.94
CA ARG A 53 11.74 -20.57 -0.92
C ARG A 53 10.39 -19.93 -0.57
N LYS A 54 9.36 -20.12 -1.41
CA LYS A 54 7.99 -19.63 -1.20
C LYS A 54 7.89 -18.11 -1.00
N CYS A 55 8.75 -17.35 -1.67
CA CYS A 55 8.72 -15.89 -1.72
C CYS A 55 9.25 -15.39 -3.08
N TYR A 56 8.84 -14.18 -3.46
CA TYR A 56 9.33 -13.50 -4.65
C TYR A 56 10.35 -12.41 -4.29
N LEU A 57 11.36 -12.26 -5.15
CA LEU A 57 12.16 -11.03 -5.22
C LEU A 57 11.45 -10.00 -6.09
N HIS A 58 11.77 -8.72 -5.89
CA HIS A 58 11.06 -7.59 -6.52
C HIS A 58 11.08 -7.60 -8.07
N ASP A 59 12.00 -8.35 -8.68
CA ASP A 59 12.29 -8.41 -10.12
C ASP A 59 11.84 -9.71 -10.79
N GLU A 60 11.31 -10.67 -10.02
CA GLU A 60 10.96 -12.00 -10.55
C GLU A 60 9.57 -12.05 -11.16
N LYS A 61 8.66 -11.19 -10.70
CA LYS A 61 7.29 -11.10 -11.18
C LYS A 61 6.96 -9.64 -11.48
N ARG A 62 6.66 -9.34 -12.73
CA ARG A 62 6.27 -7.98 -13.12
C ARG A 62 4.77 -7.77 -12.92
N LEU A 63 4.41 -6.76 -12.14
CA LEU A 63 3.02 -6.38 -11.91
C LEU A 63 2.55 -5.36 -12.98
N ARG A 64 1.35 -5.55 -13.55
CA ARG A 64 0.86 -4.77 -14.70
C ARG A 64 0.83 -3.26 -14.47
N HIS A 65 0.41 -2.83 -13.27
CA HIS A 65 0.25 -1.42 -12.93
C HIS A 65 1.38 -0.86 -12.05
N PHE A 66 2.02 -1.71 -11.23
CA PHE A 66 3.03 -1.29 -10.25
C PHE A 66 4.47 -1.58 -10.69
N GLY A 67 4.66 -2.39 -11.74
CA GLY A 67 5.97 -2.67 -12.31
C GLY A 67 6.73 -3.75 -11.55
N ARG A 68 7.21 -3.46 -10.33
CA ARG A 68 7.94 -4.44 -9.51
C ARG A 68 7.00 -5.25 -8.63
N TYR A 69 7.50 -6.35 -8.08
CA TYR A 69 6.75 -7.18 -7.15
C TYR A 69 6.86 -6.64 -5.73
N HIS A 70 5.71 -6.40 -5.13
CA HIS A 70 5.49 -6.41 -3.69
C HIS A 70 4.24 -7.25 -3.40
N ASN A 71 4.19 -7.88 -2.23
CA ASN A 71 3.06 -8.71 -1.86
C ASN A 71 1.75 -7.88 -1.75
N SER A 72 1.80 -6.73 -1.07
CA SER A 72 0.69 -5.77 -0.97
C SER A 72 0.17 -5.33 -2.35
N ASP A 73 1.07 -4.93 -3.24
CA ASP A 73 0.77 -4.56 -4.63
C ASP A 73 0.07 -5.70 -5.41
N CYS A 74 0.51 -6.95 -5.19
CA CYS A 74 -0.09 -8.14 -5.81
C CYS A 74 -1.52 -8.34 -5.31
N ASP A 75 -1.76 -8.20 -4.01
CA ASP A 75 -3.08 -8.35 -3.40
C ASP A 75 -4.04 -7.28 -3.93
N HIS A 76 -3.61 -6.02 -4.00
CA HIS A 76 -4.40 -4.93 -4.60
C HIS A 76 -4.75 -5.18 -6.06
N LEU A 77 -3.82 -5.75 -6.83
CA LEU A 77 -4.08 -6.13 -8.21
C LEU A 77 -5.02 -7.32 -8.32
N CYS A 78 -4.97 -8.28 -7.39
CA CYS A 78 -5.90 -9.39 -7.42
C CYS A 78 -7.33 -8.92 -7.18
N THR A 79 -7.54 -8.05 -6.18
CA THR A 79 -8.83 -7.39 -5.95
C THR A 79 -9.31 -6.62 -7.17
N ALA A 80 -8.43 -5.82 -7.79
CA ALA A 80 -8.79 -5.09 -8.99
C ALA A 80 -9.15 -6.00 -10.17
N SER A 81 -8.46 -7.14 -10.32
CA SER A 81 -8.77 -8.13 -11.34
C SER A 81 -10.14 -8.76 -11.14
N ASN A 82 -10.53 -9.03 -9.89
CA ASN A 82 -11.85 -9.55 -9.56
C ASN A 82 -12.95 -8.52 -9.81
N VAL A 83 -12.69 -7.24 -9.53
CA VAL A 83 -13.58 -6.14 -9.89
C VAL A 83 -13.72 -6.03 -11.42
N GLU A 84 -12.62 -6.10 -12.17
CA GLU A 84 -12.67 -6.06 -13.64
C GLU A 84 -13.48 -7.22 -14.20
N ALA A 85 -13.30 -8.44 -13.66
CA ALA A 85 -14.02 -9.63 -14.10
C ALA A 85 -15.52 -9.61 -13.74
N THR A 86 -15.88 -9.09 -12.56
CA THR A 86 -17.26 -9.14 -12.06
C THR A 86 -18.08 -7.93 -12.48
N CYS A 87 -17.48 -6.73 -12.38
CA CYS A 87 -18.15 -5.46 -12.60
C CYS A 87 -17.86 -4.84 -13.98
N ASN A 88 -16.98 -5.47 -14.79
CA ASN A 88 -16.59 -4.99 -16.12
C ASN A 88 -16.01 -3.56 -16.13
N CYS A 89 -15.36 -3.15 -15.03
CA CYS A 89 -14.72 -1.84 -14.89
C CYS A 89 -13.44 -1.95 -14.07
N ILE A 90 -12.55 -0.97 -14.22
CA ILE A 90 -11.25 -0.94 -13.54
C ILE A 90 -11.27 0.13 -12.44
N PRO A 91 -10.82 -0.18 -11.21
CA PRO A 91 -10.77 0.80 -10.13
C PRO A 91 -9.91 2.03 -10.47
N SER A 92 -10.35 3.20 -10.00
CA SER A 92 -9.71 4.48 -10.33
C SER A 92 -8.38 4.75 -9.61
N TYR A 93 -8.05 3.98 -8.57
CA TYR A 93 -6.76 4.10 -7.88
C TYR A 93 -5.61 3.49 -8.70
N LEU A 94 -5.90 2.66 -9.72
CA LEU A 94 -4.85 2.05 -10.53
C LEU A 94 -4.28 3.05 -11.54
N PRO A 95 -2.94 3.11 -11.68
CA PRO A 95 -2.30 3.98 -12.66
C PRO A 95 -2.52 3.48 -14.10
N GLN A 96 -2.41 4.42 -15.06
CA GLN A 96 -2.38 4.14 -16.51
C GLN A 96 -3.65 3.46 -17.08
N VAL A 97 -4.82 3.75 -16.48
CA VAL A 97 -6.11 3.23 -16.97
C VAL A 97 -6.81 4.27 -17.83
N PRO A 98 -7.31 3.92 -19.04
CA PRO A 98 -8.05 4.86 -19.87
C PRO A 98 -9.43 5.17 -19.26
N ALA A 99 -9.86 6.42 -19.35
CA ALA A 99 -11.07 6.93 -18.67
C ALA A 99 -12.35 6.14 -18.94
N HIS A 100 -12.51 5.58 -20.15
CA HIS A 100 -13.69 4.80 -20.54
C HIS A 100 -13.78 3.41 -19.88
N ARG A 101 -12.70 2.91 -19.28
CA ARG A 101 -12.69 1.63 -18.54
C ARG A 101 -12.77 1.83 -17.03
N LEU A 102 -12.71 3.06 -16.55
CA LEU A 102 -12.79 3.35 -15.11
C LEU A 102 -14.17 3.03 -14.55
N CYS A 103 -14.20 2.49 -13.33
CA CYS A 103 -15.44 2.35 -12.58
C CYS A 103 -16.04 3.72 -12.31
N THR A 104 -17.29 3.91 -12.75
CA THR A 104 -18.07 5.12 -12.46
C THR A 104 -18.92 4.92 -11.21
N LEU A 105 -19.57 5.99 -10.73
CA LEU A 105 -20.47 5.92 -9.58
C LEU A 105 -21.57 4.86 -9.72
N THR A 106 -21.98 4.52 -10.95
CA THR A 106 -22.98 3.49 -11.22
C THR A 106 -22.51 2.07 -10.88
N ALA A 107 -21.20 1.82 -10.97
CA ALA A 107 -20.59 0.53 -10.66
C ALA A 107 -20.26 0.36 -9.17
N LEU A 108 -20.42 1.42 -8.35
CA LEU A 108 -20.12 1.38 -6.91
C LEU A 108 -20.81 0.25 -6.14
N PRO A 109 -22.11 -0.06 -6.36
CA PRO A 109 -22.75 -1.18 -5.65
C PRO A 109 -22.06 -2.51 -5.93
N CYS A 110 -21.66 -2.77 -7.18
CA CYS A 110 -20.92 -3.97 -7.56
C CYS A 110 -19.51 -3.98 -6.95
N TYR A 111 -18.80 -2.85 -7.03
CA TYR A 111 -17.48 -2.70 -6.43
C TYR A 111 -17.49 -2.98 -4.92
N ILE A 112 -18.48 -2.45 -4.20
CA ILE A 112 -18.65 -2.68 -2.76
C ILE A 112 -18.93 -4.16 -2.48
N ASP A 113 -19.76 -4.79 -3.29
CA ASP A 113 -20.10 -6.21 -3.14
C ASP A 113 -18.88 -7.13 -3.30
N VAL A 114 -18.08 -6.90 -4.36
CA VAL A 114 -16.82 -7.62 -4.57
C VAL A 114 -15.86 -7.42 -3.40
N ASN A 115 -15.73 -6.17 -2.91
CA ASN A 115 -14.83 -5.88 -1.80
C ASN A 115 -15.27 -6.48 -0.46
N LYS A 116 -16.56 -6.67 -0.21
CA LYS A 116 -17.04 -7.35 1.01
C LYS A 116 -16.57 -8.79 1.11
N HIS A 117 -16.27 -9.40 -0.03
CA HIS A 117 -15.79 -10.78 -0.12
C HIS A 117 -14.28 -10.85 -0.34
N MET A 118 -13.53 -9.75 -0.15
CA MET A 118 -12.08 -9.70 -0.34
C MET A 118 -11.33 -10.81 0.39
N ASP A 119 -11.67 -11.08 1.64
CA ASP A 119 -11.00 -12.11 2.46
C ASP A 119 -11.09 -13.51 1.82
N ILE A 120 -12.18 -13.78 1.09
CA ILE A 120 -12.39 -15.03 0.37
C ILE A 120 -11.49 -15.07 -0.87
N TRP A 121 -11.38 -13.95 -1.59
CA TRP A 121 -10.61 -13.87 -2.83
C TRP A 121 -9.10 -13.88 -2.59
N VAL A 122 -8.61 -13.11 -1.63
CA VAL A 122 -7.18 -13.03 -1.27
C VAL A 122 -6.69 -14.38 -0.72
N GLY A 123 -7.56 -15.16 -0.06
CA GLY A 123 -7.26 -16.51 0.40
C GLY A 123 -7.56 -17.64 -0.61
N SER A 124 -8.09 -17.32 -1.79
CA SER A 124 -8.44 -18.32 -2.80
C SER A 124 -7.24 -18.71 -3.67
N GLU A 125 -7.29 -19.91 -4.28
CA GLU A 125 -6.29 -20.35 -5.28
C GLU A 125 -6.20 -19.41 -6.50
N GLN A 126 -7.13 -18.47 -6.67
CA GLN A 126 -7.13 -17.49 -7.75
C GLN A 126 -6.02 -16.43 -7.59
N CYS A 127 -5.56 -16.14 -6.36
CA CYS A 127 -4.53 -15.13 -6.08
C CYS A 127 -3.22 -15.78 -5.59
N ASP A 128 -2.32 -16.14 -6.51
CA ASP A 128 -0.97 -16.64 -6.16
C ASP A 128 -0.01 -15.46 -5.86
N CYS A 129 -0.23 -14.80 -4.73
CA CYS A 129 0.60 -13.71 -4.21
C CYS A 129 1.47 -14.24 -3.05
N LEU A 130 2.70 -14.65 -3.35
CA LEU A 130 3.67 -15.04 -2.32
C LEU A 130 4.19 -13.81 -1.59
N ARG A 131 4.65 -14.00 -0.35
CA ARG A 131 5.35 -12.95 0.41
C ARG A 131 6.61 -12.45 -0.30
N ASP A 132 7.04 -11.25 0.07
CA ASP A 132 8.33 -10.71 -0.36
C ASP A 132 9.48 -11.44 0.34
N CYS A 133 10.54 -11.76 -0.42
CA CYS A 133 11.78 -12.29 0.16
C CYS A 133 12.59 -11.19 0.87
N GLU A 134 12.46 -9.94 0.41
CA GLU A 134 13.07 -8.76 1.01
C GLU A 134 12.02 -7.67 1.14
N SER A 135 11.86 -7.12 2.34
CA SER A 135 10.84 -6.09 2.61
C SER A 135 11.27 -5.12 3.68
N ARG A 136 10.76 -3.88 3.59
CA ARG A 136 10.94 -2.82 4.59
C ARG A 136 9.58 -2.42 5.13
N VAL A 137 9.41 -2.53 6.44
CA VAL A 137 8.18 -2.13 7.12
C VAL A 137 8.49 -1.01 8.11
N TYR A 138 7.68 0.04 8.10
CA TYR A 138 7.87 1.21 8.95
C TYR A 138 6.79 1.25 10.03
N SER A 139 7.19 1.16 11.30
CA SER A 139 6.33 1.48 12.43
C SER A 139 6.53 2.96 12.80
N VAL A 140 5.45 3.67 13.08
CA VAL A 140 5.48 5.13 13.27
C VAL A 140 4.81 5.51 14.58
N ASP A 141 5.55 6.24 15.42
CA ASP A 141 5.00 6.91 16.60
C ASP A 141 4.83 8.40 16.30
N MET A 142 3.61 8.90 16.46
CA MET A 142 3.27 10.31 16.18
C MET A 142 2.96 11.08 17.46
N MET A 143 3.58 12.24 17.59
CA MET A 143 3.35 13.18 18.69
C MET A 143 2.88 14.53 18.15
N PRO A 144 1.70 15.02 18.57
CA PRO A 144 1.23 16.35 18.18
C PRO A 144 1.93 17.45 19.00
N GLY A 145 2.23 18.56 18.34
CA GLY A 145 2.85 19.76 18.91
C GLY A 145 2.10 21.03 18.56
N ASN A 146 2.40 22.13 19.25
CA ASN A 146 1.79 23.43 18.98
C ASN A 146 2.57 24.16 17.88
N LEU A 147 2.02 24.18 16.66
CA LEU A 147 2.61 24.86 15.51
C LEU A 147 2.94 26.35 15.74
N ARG A 148 2.17 27.03 16.61
CA ARG A 148 2.34 28.46 16.91
C ARG A 148 3.44 28.73 17.93
N ALA A 149 3.96 27.70 18.61
CA ALA A 149 5.03 27.84 19.59
C ALA A 149 6.39 28.20 18.95
N ARG A 150 6.55 27.99 17.64
CA ARG A 150 7.81 28.28 16.91
C ARG A 150 8.31 29.73 17.08
N LYS A 151 7.41 30.70 17.28
CA LYS A 151 7.79 32.11 17.52
C LYS A 151 8.56 32.33 18.84
N TYR A 152 8.38 31.44 19.81
CA TYR A 152 8.99 31.52 21.14
C TYR A 152 10.25 30.65 21.28
N ALA A 153 10.50 29.74 20.34
CA ALA A 153 11.68 28.86 20.36
C ALA A 153 12.94 29.51 19.73
N LEU A 154 12.76 30.57 18.94
CA LEU A 154 13.85 31.29 18.24
C LEU A 154 14.18 32.65 18.86
N SER A 155 13.51 33.04 19.94
CA SER A 155 13.73 34.32 20.64
C SER A 155 14.81 34.26 21.72
N ASP A 156 15.38 33.08 21.98
CA ASP A 156 16.40 32.84 23.02
C ASP A 156 17.81 32.57 22.45
N ILE A 157 18.10 33.05 21.22
CA ILE A 157 19.47 33.10 20.64
C ILE A 157 19.77 34.53 20.20
#